data_AF-A0AAX6QJE8-F1
#
_entry.id   AF-A0AAX6QJE8-F1
#
_cell.length_a   1.000
_cell.length_b   1.000
_cell.length_c   1.000
_cell.angle_alpha   90.00
_cell.angle_beta   90.00
_cell.angle_gamma   90.00
#
_symmetry.space_group_name_H-M   'P 1'
#
loop_
_entity.id
_entity.type
_entity.pdbx_description
1 polymer ?
#
loop_
_entity_poly.entity_id
_entity_poly.type
_entity_poly.pdbx_seq_one_letter_code
_entity_poly.pdbx_strand_id
1 'polypeptide(L)'
;ICRYPLGMSGGQIPDEDITASSQWSESTAAKYGRLDSEEGDGAWCPEIPVEPDDLKEFLQIDLHTLHFITLVGTQGRHAGGHGIEFAPMYKINYSRDGTRWISWRNRHGKQVLDGNSNPYDIFLKDLEPPIVARFVRFIPVTDHLMNVCMRVELYGCVWLDGLVSYNAPAGQQFVLPGGSIIYLNDSVYDGAVGYSMTEGLGQLTDGVSGLDDFTQTHEYHVWPGYDYVGWRNESATNGYIEIMFEFDRIRNFTTMK
;
A
#
# COMPACT_ATOMS: atom_id res chain seq x y z
N ILE A 1 8.54 13.63 8.62
CA ILE A 1 7.33 13.72 7.77
C ILE A 1 7.66 13.04 6.45
N CYS A 2 6.92 11.99 6.07
CA CYS A 2 7.17 11.15 4.88
C CYS A 2 5.91 11.17 3.99
N ARG A 3 5.64 12.31 3.35
CA ARG A 3 4.42 12.56 2.55
C ARG A 3 4.71 13.42 1.32
N TYR A 4 5.90 13.26 0.73
CA TYR A 4 6.32 14.02 -0.44
C TYR A 4 5.79 13.35 -1.71
N PRO A 5 5.38 14.10 -2.75
CA PRO A 5 5.03 13.51 -4.03
C PRO A 5 6.25 12.76 -4.60
N LEU A 6 6.02 11.55 -5.09
CA LEU A 6 7.10 10.67 -5.56
C LEU A 6 7.45 10.87 -7.03
N GLY A 7 6.64 11.62 -7.79
CA GLY A 7 7.08 12.23 -9.03
C GLY A 7 6.22 11.94 -10.26
N MET A 8 4.94 11.58 -10.08
CA MET A 8 4.02 11.46 -11.22
C MET A 8 3.78 12.83 -11.84
N SER A 9 3.26 13.77 -11.06
CA SER A 9 2.96 15.14 -11.49
C SER A 9 4.21 15.97 -11.81
N GLY A 10 5.28 15.76 -11.04
CA GLY A 10 6.54 16.49 -11.19
C GLY A 10 7.47 15.96 -12.29
N GLY A 11 7.15 14.83 -12.93
CA GLY A 11 7.92 14.25 -14.02
C GLY A 11 9.22 13.57 -13.61
N GLN A 12 9.47 13.34 -12.31
CA GLN A 12 10.66 12.61 -11.84
C GLN A 12 10.56 11.11 -12.15
N ILE A 13 9.35 10.54 -12.17
CA ILE A 13 9.11 9.20 -12.67
C ILE A 13 9.03 9.30 -14.20
N PRO A 14 9.94 8.70 -14.99
CA PRO A 14 9.93 8.78 -16.44
C PRO A 14 8.81 7.93 -17.05
N ASP A 15 8.44 8.21 -18.30
CA ASP A 15 7.33 7.53 -18.98
C ASP A 15 7.51 6.01 -19.09
N GLU A 16 8.75 5.54 -19.21
CA GLU A 16 9.09 4.11 -19.30
C GLU A 16 8.78 3.33 -18.02
N ASP A 17 8.69 4.02 -16.88
CA ASP A 17 8.36 3.44 -15.58
C ASP A 17 6.85 3.44 -15.30
N ILE A 18 6.05 4.00 -16.22
CA ILE A 18 4.59 4.04 -16.13
C ILE A 18 4.03 3.13 -17.22
N THR A 19 3.50 1.98 -16.80
CA THR A 19 2.97 0.94 -17.69
C THR A 19 1.53 0.62 -17.35
N ALA A 20 0.80 -0.03 -18.25
CA ALA A 20 -0.57 -0.45 -17.98
C ALA A 20 -0.86 -1.83 -18.58
N SER A 21 -1.93 -2.45 -18.09
CA SER A 21 -2.49 -3.69 -18.66
C SER A 21 -2.91 -3.52 -20.12
N SER A 22 -3.53 -2.39 -20.43
CA SER A 22 -4.06 -2.04 -21.75
C SER A 22 -4.22 -0.52 -21.86
N GLN A 23 -4.52 -0.04 -23.07
CA GLN A 23 -4.83 1.36 -23.33
C GLN A 23 -5.88 1.48 -24.44
N TRP A 24 -6.86 2.36 -24.26
CA TRP A 24 -7.90 2.62 -25.28
C TRP A 24 -7.32 3.20 -26.58
N SER A 25 -6.33 4.08 -26.45
CA SER A 25 -5.67 4.73 -27.57
C SER A 25 -4.26 5.17 -27.20
N GLU A 26 -3.47 5.55 -28.21
CA GLU A 26 -2.15 6.18 -28.02
C GLU A 26 -2.22 7.52 -27.27
N SER A 27 -3.39 8.17 -27.22
CA SER A 27 -3.65 9.41 -26.48
C SER A 27 -4.13 9.16 -25.04
N THR A 28 -4.41 7.91 -24.67
CA THR A 28 -4.82 7.48 -23.32
C THR A 28 -3.89 6.40 -22.75
N ALA A 29 -2.66 6.36 -23.26
CA ALA A 29 -1.59 5.51 -22.77
C ALA A 29 -1.21 5.78 -21.30
N ALA A 30 -0.53 4.82 -20.68
CA ALA A 30 -0.17 4.82 -19.26
C ALA A 30 0.52 6.13 -18.79
N LYS A 31 1.43 6.69 -19.61
CA LYS A 31 2.15 7.94 -19.30
C LYS A 31 1.26 9.17 -19.08
N TYR A 32 0.03 9.18 -19.60
CA TYR A 32 -0.93 10.25 -19.34
C TYR A 32 -1.70 10.07 -18.03
N GLY A 33 -1.44 8.99 -17.29
CA GLY A 33 -1.97 8.74 -15.94
C GLY A 33 -1.29 9.57 -14.84
N ARG A 34 -0.61 10.67 -15.17
CA ARG A 34 0.02 11.57 -14.20
C ARG A 34 -1.02 12.51 -13.59
N LEU A 35 -1.06 12.63 -12.27
CA LEU A 35 -1.93 13.58 -11.57
C LEU A 35 -1.72 15.01 -12.09
N ASP A 36 -2.80 15.77 -12.21
CA ASP A 36 -2.81 17.17 -12.65
C ASP A 36 -2.23 17.43 -14.05
N SER A 37 -2.04 16.38 -14.85
CA SER A 37 -1.65 16.50 -16.26
C SER A 37 -2.88 16.54 -17.18
N GLU A 38 -2.84 17.38 -18.19
CA GLU A 38 -3.82 17.44 -19.29
C GLU A 38 -3.20 17.00 -20.63
N GLU A 39 -2.03 16.33 -20.60
CA GLU A 39 -1.40 15.79 -21.80
C GLU A 39 -2.21 14.62 -22.42
N GLY A 40 -2.04 14.40 -23.72
CA GLY A 40 -2.82 13.40 -24.46
C GLY A 40 -4.31 13.78 -24.50
N ASP A 41 -5.17 12.78 -24.32
CA ASP A 41 -6.62 12.97 -24.13
C ASP A 41 -7.00 13.07 -22.63
N GLY A 42 -6.00 13.35 -21.77
CA GLY A 42 -6.18 13.84 -20.40
C GLY A 42 -6.07 12.81 -19.27
N ALA A 43 -5.86 11.52 -19.55
CA ALA A 43 -5.65 10.46 -18.54
C ALA A 43 -5.19 9.15 -19.18
N TRP A 44 -4.80 8.16 -18.37
CA TRP A 44 -4.80 6.76 -18.79
C TRP A 44 -6.22 6.18 -18.74
N CYS A 45 -6.59 5.41 -19.77
CA CYS A 45 -7.87 4.69 -19.83
C CYS A 45 -7.64 3.25 -20.34
N PRO A 46 -8.18 2.22 -19.67
CA PRO A 46 -8.14 0.84 -20.17
C PRO A 46 -8.78 0.68 -21.56
N GLU A 47 -8.35 -0.32 -22.32
CA GLU A 47 -8.85 -0.62 -23.67
C GLU A 47 -10.33 -0.98 -23.69
N ILE A 48 -10.78 -1.71 -22.66
CA ILE A 48 -12.17 -2.13 -22.53
C ILE A 48 -12.82 -1.49 -21.31
N PRO A 49 -14.15 -1.28 -21.34
CA PRO A 49 -14.91 -0.88 -20.16
C PRO A 49 -14.66 -1.85 -18.99
N VAL A 50 -14.63 -1.33 -17.76
CA VAL A 50 -14.41 -2.14 -16.55
C VAL A 50 -15.75 -2.68 -16.05
N GLU A 51 -15.81 -4.00 -15.88
CA GLU A 51 -16.95 -4.73 -15.32
C GLU A 51 -16.76 -4.97 -13.81
N PRO A 52 -17.85 -5.09 -13.05
CA PRO A 52 -17.78 -5.53 -11.65
C PRO A 52 -17.04 -6.86 -11.54
N ASP A 53 -16.20 -6.97 -10.51
CA ASP A 53 -15.35 -8.14 -10.23
C ASP A 53 -14.27 -8.47 -11.28
N ASP A 54 -14.15 -7.70 -12.39
CA ASP A 54 -13.08 -7.89 -13.38
C ASP A 54 -11.81 -7.09 -13.05
N LEU A 55 -10.95 -7.67 -12.21
CA LEU A 55 -9.74 -7.03 -11.68
C LEU A 55 -8.50 -7.18 -12.59
N LYS A 56 -8.69 -7.15 -13.92
CA LYS A 56 -7.61 -7.34 -14.90
C LYS A 56 -6.88 -6.05 -15.25
N GLU A 57 -7.59 -4.93 -15.26
CA GLU A 57 -7.03 -3.65 -15.69
C GLU A 57 -6.21 -2.99 -14.58
N PHE A 58 -5.05 -2.43 -14.91
CA PHE A 58 -4.23 -1.69 -13.96
C PHE A 58 -3.31 -0.65 -14.62
N LEU A 59 -3.04 0.41 -13.88
CA LEU A 59 -1.91 1.32 -14.10
C LEU A 59 -0.79 0.96 -13.13
N GLN A 60 0.41 0.69 -13.63
CA GLN A 60 1.57 0.27 -12.86
C GLN A 60 2.66 1.34 -12.91
N ILE A 61 3.28 1.57 -11.75
CA ILE A 61 4.36 2.52 -11.56
C ILE A 61 5.55 1.77 -10.93
N ASP A 62 6.73 1.89 -11.55
CA ASP A 62 8.02 1.46 -10.98
C ASP A 62 8.75 2.66 -10.37
N LEU A 63 9.05 2.60 -9.08
CA LEU A 63 9.79 3.65 -8.36
C LEU A 63 11.32 3.40 -8.35
N HIS A 64 11.79 2.33 -8.99
CA HIS A 64 13.17 1.78 -9.03
C HIS A 64 13.75 1.32 -7.70
N THR A 65 13.46 2.03 -6.62
CA THR A 65 13.90 1.72 -5.26
C THR A 65 12.71 1.55 -4.33
N LEU A 66 12.94 0.94 -3.17
CA LEU A 66 11.92 0.83 -2.14
C LEU A 66 11.56 2.22 -1.59
N HIS A 67 10.26 2.46 -1.49
CA HIS A 67 9.68 3.66 -0.91
C HIS A 67 8.71 3.26 0.19
N PHE A 68 8.64 4.09 1.23
CA PHE A 68 7.59 4.06 2.23
C PHE A 68 6.46 4.98 1.78
N ILE A 69 5.35 4.39 1.35
CA ILE A 69 4.23 5.07 0.71
C ILE A 69 3.10 5.16 1.71
N THR A 70 2.70 6.38 2.02
CA THR A 70 1.71 6.66 3.08
C THR A 70 0.39 7.19 2.54
N LEU A 71 0.38 7.71 1.31
CA LEU A 71 -0.80 8.32 0.71
C LEU A 71 -0.75 8.17 -0.80
N VAL A 72 -1.94 8.10 -1.41
CA VAL A 72 -2.12 8.17 -2.86
C VAL A 72 -3.09 9.28 -3.22
N GLY A 73 -2.92 9.85 -4.40
CA GLY A 73 -3.89 10.77 -5.00
C GLY A 73 -4.44 10.18 -6.28
N THR A 74 -5.74 10.31 -6.52
CA THR A 74 -6.39 9.90 -7.76
C THR A 74 -7.23 11.04 -8.34
N GLN A 75 -7.35 11.08 -9.65
CA GLN A 75 -8.13 12.06 -10.41
C GLN A 75 -8.67 11.37 -11.68
N GLY A 76 -9.81 11.82 -12.19
CA GLY A 76 -10.37 11.29 -13.46
C GLY A 76 -9.82 12.00 -14.69
N ARG A 77 -10.47 11.82 -15.84
CA ARG A 77 -10.11 12.45 -17.12
C ARG A 77 -10.89 13.76 -17.32
N HIS A 78 -10.25 14.90 -17.05
CA HIS A 78 -10.89 16.20 -17.24
C HIS A 78 -10.89 16.65 -18.71
N ALA A 79 -9.74 16.53 -19.40
CA ALA A 79 -9.57 16.76 -20.83
C ALA A 79 -10.16 18.10 -21.30
N GLY A 80 -9.76 19.19 -20.65
CA GLY A 80 -10.26 20.54 -20.93
C GLY A 80 -11.76 20.73 -20.70
N GLY A 81 -12.38 19.91 -19.84
CA GLY A 81 -13.80 19.94 -19.51
C GLY A 81 -14.71 19.08 -20.39
N HIS A 82 -14.14 18.34 -21.34
CA HIS A 82 -14.89 17.43 -22.20
C HIS A 82 -14.94 16.00 -21.67
N GLY A 83 -14.03 15.63 -20.77
CA GLY A 83 -13.99 14.30 -20.16
C GLY A 83 -14.92 14.17 -18.96
N ILE A 84 -15.50 12.98 -18.84
CA ILE A 84 -16.48 12.63 -17.79
C ILE A 84 -16.12 11.33 -17.07
N GLU A 85 -15.07 10.65 -17.52
CA GLU A 85 -14.67 9.33 -17.06
C GLU A 85 -13.76 9.44 -15.83
N PHE A 86 -14.01 8.63 -14.82
CA PHE A 86 -13.22 8.53 -13.60
C PHE A 86 -13.41 7.15 -12.97
N ALA A 87 -12.48 6.73 -12.10
CA ALA A 87 -12.63 5.52 -11.31
C ALA A 87 -13.31 5.85 -9.95
N PRO A 88 -14.54 5.35 -9.68
CA PRO A 88 -15.24 5.63 -8.43
C PRO A 88 -14.66 4.87 -7.24
N MET A 89 -14.03 3.74 -7.50
CA MET A 89 -13.33 2.90 -6.52
C MET A 89 -12.10 2.29 -7.18
N TYR A 90 -11.15 1.84 -6.37
CA TYR A 90 -9.98 1.12 -6.85
C TYR A 90 -9.40 0.21 -5.77
N LYS A 91 -8.54 -0.72 -6.18
CA LYS A 91 -7.65 -1.49 -5.31
C LYS A 91 -6.21 -1.11 -5.59
N ILE A 92 -5.35 -1.33 -4.61
CA ILE A 92 -3.90 -1.23 -4.76
C ILE A 92 -3.28 -2.61 -4.63
N ASN A 93 -2.50 -3.00 -5.63
CA ASN A 93 -1.54 -4.08 -5.48
C ASN A 93 -0.13 -3.49 -5.49
N TYR A 94 0.77 -4.03 -4.68
CA TYR A 94 2.14 -3.55 -4.60
C TYR A 94 3.13 -4.71 -4.55
N SER A 95 4.38 -4.40 -4.90
CA SER A 95 5.46 -5.38 -4.88
C SER A 95 6.79 -4.71 -4.51
N ARG A 96 7.64 -5.48 -3.83
CA ARG A 96 9.02 -5.08 -3.51
C ARG A 96 10.03 -5.58 -4.55
N ASP A 97 9.73 -6.71 -5.20
CA ASP A 97 10.64 -7.44 -6.10
C ASP A 97 10.16 -7.53 -7.56
N GLY A 98 8.91 -7.14 -7.83
CA GLY A 98 8.25 -7.24 -9.13
C GLY A 98 7.67 -8.61 -9.47
N THR A 99 7.90 -9.63 -8.62
CA THR A 99 7.42 -11.01 -8.85
C THR A 99 6.29 -11.38 -7.89
N ARG A 100 6.42 -11.08 -6.60
CA ARG A 100 5.38 -11.28 -5.59
C ARG A 100 4.55 -10.02 -5.46
N TRP A 101 3.26 -10.12 -5.77
CA TRP A 101 2.30 -9.04 -5.65
C TRP A 101 1.38 -9.23 -4.46
N ILE A 102 1.20 -8.17 -3.68
CA ILE A 102 0.40 -8.16 -2.47
C ILE A 102 -0.76 -7.19 -2.69
N SER A 103 -1.98 -7.62 -2.35
CA SER A 103 -3.14 -6.73 -2.37
C SER A 103 -3.24 -5.99 -1.04
N TRP A 104 -3.25 -4.65 -1.10
CA TRP A 104 -3.39 -3.82 0.08
C TRP A 104 -4.75 -4.01 0.73
N ARG A 105 -4.75 -4.00 2.06
CA ARG A 105 -5.96 -4.04 2.90
C ARG A 105 -5.76 -3.07 4.05
N ASN A 106 -6.82 -2.36 4.42
CA ASN A 106 -6.77 -1.51 5.60
C ASN A 106 -6.72 -2.35 6.89
N ARG A 107 -6.59 -1.67 8.03
CA ARG A 107 -6.59 -2.30 9.38
C ARG A 107 -7.83 -3.15 9.69
N HIS A 108 -8.92 -2.96 8.95
CA HIS A 108 -10.19 -3.72 9.07
C HIS A 108 -10.38 -4.79 7.98
N GLY A 109 -9.37 -5.02 7.13
CA GLY A 109 -9.44 -6.00 6.05
C GLY A 109 -10.16 -5.56 4.77
N LYS A 110 -10.62 -4.30 4.67
CA LYS A 110 -11.20 -3.74 3.43
C LYS A 110 -10.09 -3.50 2.41
N GLN A 111 -10.24 -4.08 1.21
CA GLN A 111 -9.31 -3.90 0.09
C GLN A 111 -9.71 -2.78 -0.88
N VAL A 112 -11.01 -2.50 -0.98
CA VAL A 112 -11.55 -1.50 -1.91
C VAL A 112 -11.42 -0.11 -1.29
N LEU A 113 -10.74 0.77 -2.01
CA LEU A 113 -10.58 2.18 -1.69
C LEU A 113 -11.63 2.97 -2.46
N ASP A 114 -12.20 3.96 -1.77
CA ASP A 114 -13.07 4.94 -2.42
C ASP A 114 -12.21 5.87 -3.27
N GLY A 115 -12.68 6.20 -4.47
CA GLY A 115 -12.00 7.02 -5.46
C GLY A 115 -12.72 8.32 -5.76
N ASN A 116 -12.77 8.69 -7.04
CA ASN A 116 -13.27 9.98 -7.47
C ASN A 116 -14.79 9.98 -7.66
N SER A 117 -15.42 11.15 -7.47
CA SER A 117 -16.84 11.38 -7.77
C SER A 117 -17.07 12.25 -9.00
N ASN A 118 -15.98 12.76 -9.59
CA ASN A 118 -15.97 13.61 -10.77
C ASN A 118 -14.58 13.55 -11.44
N PRO A 119 -14.43 14.06 -12.68
CA PRO A 119 -13.18 13.91 -13.43
C PRO A 119 -12.07 14.91 -13.07
N TYR A 120 -12.33 15.96 -12.28
CA TYR A 120 -11.42 17.09 -12.10
C TYR A 120 -10.87 17.25 -10.68
N ASP A 121 -11.59 16.84 -9.65
CA ASP A 121 -11.11 16.96 -8.27
C ASP A 121 -10.06 15.87 -7.96
N ILE A 122 -9.00 16.29 -7.27
CA ILE A 122 -7.99 15.39 -6.72
C ILE A 122 -8.56 14.78 -5.43
N PHE A 123 -8.65 13.46 -5.38
CA PHE A 123 -9.05 12.73 -4.18
C PHE A 123 -7.81 12.09 -3.55
N LEU A 124 -7.51 12.49 -2.31
CA LEU A 124 -6.37 11.95 -1.56
C LEU A 124 -6.84 10.86 -0.60
N LYS A 125 -6.06 9.78 -0.50
CA LYS A 125 -6.36 8.64 0.36
C LYS A 125 -5.14 8.21 1.16
N ASP A 126 -5.25 8.32 2.48
CA ASP A 126 -4.29 7.75 3.41
C ASP A 126 -4.27 6.22 3.31
N LEU A 127 -3.06 5.68 3.22
CA LEU A 127 -2.82 4.24 3.30
C LEU A 127 -2.54 3.90 4.77
N GLU A 128 -3.56 3.36 5.42
CA GLU A 128 -3.53 2.89 6.80
C GLU A 128 -3.81 1.37 6.83
N PRO A 129 -2.78 0.52 6.83
CA PRO A 129 -1.35 0.82 7.06
C PRO A 129 -0.61 1.35 5.81
N PRO A 130 0.51 2.07 5.99
CA PRO A 130 1.41 2.44 4.90
C PRO A 130 2.10 1.20 4.32
N ILE A 131 2.63 1.31 3.11
CA ILE A 131 3.29 0.20 2.40
C ILE A 131 4.75 0.49 2.09
N VAL A 132 5.59 -0.54 2.17
CA VAL A 132 6.94 -0.52 1.61
C VAL A 132 6.92 -1.24 0.26
N ALA A 133 7.14 -0.48 -0.81
CA ALA A 133 7.02 -0.99 -2.17
C ALA A 133 8.01 -0.33 -3.14
N ARG A 134 8.33 -1.05 -4.22
CA ARG A 134 8.99 -0.51 -5.41
C ARG A 134 7.97 -0.34 -6.54
N PHE A 135 7.14 -1.34 -6.75
CA PHE A 135 6.10 -1.34 -7.78
C PHE A 135 4.73 -1.15 -7.14
N VAL A 136 3.89 -0.32 -7.75
CA VAL A 136 2.51 -0.10 -7.32
C VAL A 136 1.58 -0.18 -8.53
N ARG A 137 0.47 -0.90 -8.37
CA ARG A 137 -0.62 -1.02 -9.33
C ARG A 137 -1.90 -0.40 -8.77
N PHE A 138 -2.50 0.49 -9.54
CA PHE A 138 -3.85 1.00 -9.33
C PHE A 138 -4.80 0.20 -10.21
N ILE A 139 -5.75 -0.50 -9.58
CA ILE A 139 -6.71 -1.38 -10.25
C ILE A 139 -8.09 -0.73 -10.11
N PRO A 140 -8.68 -0.15 -11.16
CA PRO A 140 -10.01 0.44 -11.08
C PRO A 140 -11.07 -0.62 -10.70
N VAL A 141 -12.07 -0.20 -9.92
CA VAL A 141 -13.21 -1.04 -9.51
C VAL A 141 -14.50 -0.26 -9.72
N THR A 142 -15.51 -0.94 -10.26
CA THR A 142 -16.81 -0.36 -10.60
C THR A 142 -17.94 -1.27 -10.08
N ASP A 143 -19.12 -0.68 -9.82
CA ASP A 143 -20.34 -1.40 -9.43
C ASP A 143 -21.24 -1.73 -10.64
N HIS A 144 -20.96 -1.14 -11.79
CA HIS A 144 -21.57 -1.43 -13.08
C HIS A 144 -20.57 -1.24 -14.23
N LEU A 145 -20.92 -1.72 -15.42
CA LEU A 145 -20.10 -1.55 -16.61
C LEU A 145 -19.91 -0.08 -16.95
N MET A 146 -18.66 0.41 -16.93
CA MET A 146 -18.36 1.80 -17.29
C MET A 146 -16.94 1.97 -17.84
N ASN A 147 -16.77 3.01 -18.68
CA ASN A 147 -15.45 3.48 -19.06
C ASN A 147 -14.84 4.25 -17.89
N VAL A 148 -13.65 3.84 -17.48
CA VAL A 148 -12.90 4.49 -16.41
C VAL A 148 -11.62 5.07 -16.98
N CYS A 149 -11.17 6.15 -16.37
CA CYS A 149 -9.85 6.70 -16.63
C CYS A 149 -9.25 7.16 -15.31
N MET A 150 -7.93 7.07 -15.18
CA MET A 150 -7.23 7.43 -13.95
C MET A 150 -5.99 8.29 -14.26
N ARG A 151 -5.82 9.30 -13.41
CA ARG A 151 -4.56 9.99 -13.14
C ARG A 151 -4.21 9.77 -11.68
N VAL A 152 -2.94 9.53 -11.37
CA VAL A 152 -2.51 9.13 -10.03
C VAL A 152 -1.22 9.83 -9.59
N GLU A 153 -1.03 9.92 -8.28
CA GLU A 153 0.21 10.31 -7.61
C GLU A 153 0.44 9.42 -6.40
N LEU A 154 1.71 9.17 -6.07
CA LEU A 154 2.10 8.50 -4.84
C LEU A 154 2.79 9.49 -3.92
N TYR A 155 2.57 9.36 -2.62
CA TYR A 155 3.16 10.23 -1.62
C TYR A 155 3.85 9.40 -0.53
N GLY A 156 5.08 9.78 -0.22
CA GLY A 156 5.92 9.03 0.70
C GLY A 156 7.33 9.57 0.81
N CYS A 157 8.28 8.67 0.97
CA CYS A 157 9.72 8.95 0.98
C CYS A 157 10.51 7.66 0.68
N VAL A 158 11.79 7.79 0.38
CA VAL A 158 12.68 6.65 0.13
C VAL A 158 12.80 5.79 1.40
N TRP A 159 12.72 4.46 1.24
CA TRP A 159 12.91 3.51 2.32
C TRP A 159 14.40 3.27 2.59
N LEU A 160 14.97 4.09 3.48
CA LEU A 160 16.41 4.08 3.74
C LEU A 160 16.87 2.91 4.61
N ASP A 161 15.98 2.36 5.46
CA ASP A 161 16.29 1.18 6.27
C ASP A 161 16.67 -0.01 5.39
N GLY A 162 16.06 -0.12 4.20
CA GLY A 162 16.34 -1.17 3.23
C GLY A 162 15.88 -2.55 3.68
N LEU A 163 15.11 -2.63 4.76
CA LEU A 163 14.50 -3.86 5.21
C LEU A 163 13.46 -4.33 4.19
N VAL A 164 13.59 -5.58 3.74
CA VAL A 164 12.73 -6.21 2.73
C VAL A 164 11.70 -7.12 3.39
N SER A 165 12.13 -7.85 4.42
CA SER A 165 11.27 -8.75 5.19
C SER A 165 11.83 -8.98 6.60
N TYR A 166 10.95 -9.34 7.54
CA TYR A 166 11.34 -9.99 8.78
C TYR A 166 10.58 -11.30 8.97
N ASN A 167 11.28 -12.30 9.48
CA ASN A 167 10.71 -13.57 9.88
C ASN A 167 10.69 -13.65 11.41
N ALA A 168 9.54 -13.97 11.99
CA ALA A 168 9.37 -14.05 13.44
C ALA A 168 8.30 -15.10 13.80
N PRO A 169 8.28 -15.64 15.04
CA PRO A 169 7.14 -16.42 15.52
C PRO A 169 5.84 -15.61 15.46
N ALA A 170 4.70 -16.25 15.20
CA ALA A 170 3.42 -15.54 15.21
C ALA A 170 3.15 -14.93 16.60
N GLY A 171 2.69 -13.69 16.61
CA GLY A 171 2.34 -12.99 17.85
C GLY A 171 1.20 -13.70 18.60
N GLN A 172 1.22 -13.59 19.91
CA GLN A 172 0.41 -14.41 20.80
C GLN A 172 -0.68 -13.62 21.53
N GLN A 173 -1.58 -14.36 22.17
CA GLN A 173 -2.59 -13.79 23.04
C GLN A 173 -2.07 -13.70 24.47
N PHE A 174 -2.42 -12.61 25.15
CA PHE A 174 -2.15 -12.39 26.56
C PHE A 174 -3.46 -12.31 27.34
N VAL A 175 -3.59 -13.08 28.42
CA VAL A 175 -4.79 -13.06 29.26
C VAL A 175 -4.48 -12.24 30.51
N LEU A 176 -5.17 -11.11 30.67
CA LEU A 176 -5.03 -10.27 31.85
C LEU A 176 -5.58 -10.97 33.10
N PRO A 177 -5.15 -10.60 34.32
CA PRO A 177 -5.67 -11.17 35.56
C PRO A 177 -7.20 -11.09 35.71
N GLY A 178 -7.85 -10.13 35.04
CA GLY A 178 -9.32 -9.99 34.97
C GLY A 178 -10.01 -10.84 33.91
N GLY A 179 -9.29 -11.73 33.22
CA GLY A 179 -9.83 -12.65 32.19
C GLY A 179 -9.99 -12.04 30.79
N SER A 180 -9.68 -10.75 30.61
CA SER A 180 -9.68 -10.11 29.28
C SER A 180 -8.53 -10.62 28.42
N ILE A 181 -8.81 -10.92 27.16
CA ILE A 181 -7.83 -11.40 26.18
C ILE A 181 -7.33 -10.22 25.34
N ILE A 182 -6.02 -10.05 25.30
CA ILE A 182 -5.30 -9.07 24.49
C ILE A 182 -4.63 -9.81 23.34
N TYR A 183 -4.80 -9.32 22.12
CA TYR A 183 -4.22 -9.92 20.92
C TYR A 183 -3.00 -9.11 20.50
N LEU A 184 -1.82 -9.72 20.57
CA LEU A 184 -0.54 -9.10 20.23
C LEU A 184 0.03 -9.73 18.95
N ASN A 185 -0.84 -9.99 17.98
CA ASN A 185 -0.47 -10.51 16.67
C ASN A 185 -0.09 -9.38 15.72
N ASP A 186 0.75 -9.68 14.74
CA ASP A 186 1.00 -8.76 13.64
C ASP A 186 -0.21 -8.78 12.69
N SER A 187 -0.98 -7.70 12.72
CA SER A 187 -2.32 -7.62 12.13
C SER A 187 -2.28 -7.21 10.66
N VAL A 188 -1.21 -6.54 10.25
CA VAL A 188 -1.02 -6.04 8.90
C VAL A 188 0.16 -6.70 8.19
N TYR A 189 0.70 -7.78 8.77
CA TYR A 189 1.75 -8.56 8.14
C TYR A 189 1.36 -8.98 6.72
N ASP A 190 2.21 -8.63 5.77
CA ASP A 190 1.98 -8.78 4.33
C ASP A 190 2.64 -10.03 3.72
N GLY A 191 3.37 -10.76 4.57
CA GLY A 191 4.02 -12.03 4.25
C GLY A 191 3.11 -13.25 4.46
N ALA A 192 3.73 -14.43 4.48
CA ALA A 192 3.03 -15.67 4.82
C ALA A 192 2.91 -15.81 6.34
N VAL A 193 1.72 -16.16 6.82
CA VAL A 193 1.43 -16.36 8.25
C VAL A 193 0.98 -17.80 8.49
N GLY A 194 1.77 -18.54 9.27
CA GLY A 194 1.45 -19.87 9.78
C GLY A 194 1.81 -19.96 11.26
N TYR A 195 2.60 -20.98 11.66
CA TYR A 195 3.23 -20.99 12.98
C TYR A 195 4.27 -19.86 13.14
N SER A 196 4.87 -19.44 12.02
CA SER A 196 5.76 -18.29 11.91
C SER A 196 5.26 -17.34 10.82
N MET A 197 5.69 -16.10 10.93
CA MET A 197 5.55 -15.04 9.93
C MET A 197 6.82 -15.06 9.08
N THR A 198 6.67 -15.10 7.76
CA THR A 198 7.80 -15.15 6.83
C THR A 198 7.61 -14.28 5.58
N GLU A 199 8.71 -13.75 5.06
CA GLU A 199 8.81 -13.06 3.77
C GLU A 199 7.92 -11.80 3.64
N GLY A 200 7.68 -11.12 4.76
CA GLY A 200 6.84 -9.92 4.80
C GLY A 200 7.31 -8.86 5.77
N LEU A 201 6.57 -7.76 5.72
CA LEU A 201 6.65 -6.62 6.63
C LEU A 201 5.28 -6.39 7.25
N GLY A 202 5.24 -5.64 8.35
CA GLY A 202 4.03 -5.43 9.13
C GLY A 202 4.25 -4.39 10.21
N GLN A 203 3.57 -4.55 11.35
CA GLN A 203 3.51 -3.53 12.41
C GLN A 203 4.86 -3.15 13.00
N LEU A 204 5.84 -4.06 12.98
CA LEU A 204 7.18 -3.75 13.48
C LEU A 204 7.94 -2.73 12.61
N THR A 205 7.37 -2.34 11.47
CA THR A 205 8.04 -1.55 10.42
C THR A 205 7.13 -0.48 9.80
N ASP A 206 5.93 -0.27 10.34
CA ASP A 206 4.93 0.66 9.78
C ASP A 206 5.09 2.11 10.27
N GLY A 207 6.15 2.39 11.04
CA GLY A 207 6.47 3.71 11.57
C GLY A 207 5.56 4.19 12.70
N VAL A 208 4.63 3.36 13.18
CA VAL A 208 3.76 3.65 14.33
C VAL A 208 4.42 3.15 15.60
N SER A 209 4.39 3.98 16.65
CA SER A 209 4.82 3.58 18.00
C SER A 209 3.59 3.42 18.90
N GLY A 210 3.55 2.33 19.65
CA GLY A 210 2.51 2.09 20.63
C GLY A 210 2.58 3.08 21.81
N LEU A 211 1.47 3.14 22.57
CA LEU A 211 1.36 3.91 23.82
C LEU A 211 2.04 3.19 24.99
N ASP A 212 2.40 3.94 26.05
CA ASP A 212 2.99 3.36 27.28
C ASP A 212 2.13 2.22 27.87
N ASP A 213 0.81 2.36 27.81
CA ASP A 213 -0.14 1.30 28.12
C ASP A 213 -0.48 0.52 26.84
N PHE A 214 0.08 -0.68 26.71
CA PHE A 214 -0.12 -1.55 25.54
C PHE A 214 -1.57 -1.99 25.33
N THR A 215 -2.46 -1.81 26.31
CA THR A 215 -3.89 -2.10 26.14
C THR A 215 -4.64 -0.98 25.43
N GLN A 216 -4.02 0.19 25.30
CA GLN A 216 -4.55 1.35 24.58
C GLN A 216 -3.88 1.49 23.22
N THR A 217 -4.53 2.22 22.31
CA THR A 217 -4.08 2.42 20.93
C THR A 217 -4.54 3.78 20.42
N HIS A 218 -3.77 4.37 19.51
CA HIS A 218 -4.15 5.59 18.80
C HIS A 218 -5.20 5.35 17.71
N GLU A 219 -5.36 4.11 17.29
CA GLU A 219 -6.16 3.73 16.14
C GLU A 219 -7.65 3.56 16.52
N TYR A 220 -8.54 4.09 15.68
CA TYR A 220 -9.97 3.95 15.91
C TYR A 220 -10.46 2.55 15.54
N HIS A 221 -11.38 2.01 16.34
CA HIS A 221 -12.07 0.73 16.06
C HIS A 221 -11.15 -0.49 15.90
N VAL A 222 -9.97 -0.49 16.53
CA VAL A 222 -9.12 -1.68 16.67
C VAL A 222 -9.21 -2.25 18.09
N TRP A 223 -8.64 -3.44 18.31
CA TRP A 223 -8.69 -4.12 19.60
C TRP A 223 -7.56 -3.66 20.55
N PRO A 224 -7.72 -3.83 21.88
CA PRO A 224 -6.64 -3.63 22.84
C PRO A 224 -5.40 -4.46 22.48
N GLY A 225 -4.21 -3.86 22.52
CA GLY A 225 -2.97 -4.52 22.11
C GLY A 225 -2.58 -4.34 20.64
N TYR A 226 -3.43 -3.71 19.83
CA TYR A 226 -3.24 -3.65 18.37
C TYR A 226 -1.86 -3.15 17.97
N ASP A 227 -1.35 -2.07 18.56
CA ASP A 227 -0.07 -1.44 18.18
C ASP A 227 1.17 -2.32 18.46
N TYR A 228 1.00 -3.49 19.08
CA TYR A 228 2.06 -4.33 19.60
C TYR A 228 2.06 -5.74 18.98
N VAL A 229 3.26 -6.25 18.71
CA VAL A 229 3.49 -7.68 18.44
C VAL A 229 4.24 -8.27 19.63
N GLY A 230 3.69 -9.33 20.22
CA GLY A 230 4.15 -9.81 21.52
C GLY A 230 4.10 -11.33 21.69
N TRP A 231 4.98 -11.83 22.55
CA TRP A 231 5.15 -13.26 22.83
C TRP A 231 5.28 -13.51 24.32
N ARG A 232 4.84 -14.68 24.78
CA ARG A 232 4.96 -15.09 26.18
C ARG A 232 6.29 -15.80 26.43
N ASN A 233 6.87 -15.57 27.60
CA ASN A 233 8.13 -16.20 27.98
C ASN A 233 8.03 -17.74 27.97
N GLU A 234 6.91 -18.31 28.42
CA GLU A 234 6.73 -19.77 28.47
C GLU A 234 6.71 -20.43 27.08
N SER A 235 6.48 -19.64 26.03
CA SER A 235 6.46 -20.13 24.65
C SER A 235 7.84 -20.10 23.98
N ALA A 236 8.81 -19.39 24.56
CA ALA A 236 10.17 -19.31 24.05
C ALA A 236 10.99 -20.48 24.63
N THR A 237 11.14 -21.56 23.86
CA THR A 237 11.87 -22.78 24.30
C THR A 237 13.31 -22.50 24.75
N ASN A 238 13.95 -21.49 24.15
CA ASN A 238 15.32 -21.09 24.47
C ASN A 238 15.42 -19.84 25.35
N GLY A 239 14.28 -19.32 25.86
CA GLY A 239 14.24 -18.10 26.68
C GLY A 239 14.45 -16.79 25.90
N TYR A 240 14.42 -16.83 24.56
CA TYR A 240 14.48 -15.66 23.70
C TYR A 240 13.56 -15.82 22.48
N ILE A 241 13.18 -14.70 21.87
CA ILE A 241 12.51 -14.66 20.57
C ILE A 241 13.57 -14.39 19.51
N GLU A 242 13.56 -15.19 18.46
CA GLU A 242 14.44 -15.01 17.31
C GLU A 242 13.66 -14.30 16.20
N ILE A 243 14.23 -13.20 15.69
CA ILE A 243 13.72 -12.49 14.53
C ILE A 243 14.84 -12.38 13.51
N MET A 244 14.56 -12.77 12.27
CA MET A 244 15.51 -12.75 11.17
C MET A 244 15.10 -11.67 10.18
N PHE A 245 16.01 -10.74 9.89
CA PHE A 245 15.76 -9.60 9.01
C PHE A 245 16.52 -9.78 7.70
N GLU A 246 15.85 -9.49 6.58
CA GLU A 246 16.45 -9.49 5.25
C GLU A 246 16.50 -8.06 4.70
N PHE A 247 17.65 -7.66 4.15
CA PHE A 247 17.88 -6.33 3.62
C PHE A 247 18.14 -6.38 2.11
N ASP A 248 17.78 -5.30 1.43
CA ASP A 248 17.88 -5.11 -0.02
C ASP A 248 19.30 -5.28 -0.59
N ARG A 249 20.32 -5.02 0.23
CA ARG A 249 21.73 -5.15 -0.12
C ARG A 249 22.60 -5.28 1.14
N ILE A 250 23.88 -5.57 0.94
CA ILE A 250 24.88 -5.57 2.01
C ILE A 250 24.95 -4.19 2.66
N ARG A 251 24.87 -4.15 3.99
CA ARG A 251 24.85 -2.93 4.80
C ARG A 251 25.79 -3.06 6.00
N ASN A 252 26.34 -1.93 6.43
CA ASN A 252 27.09 -1.81 7.68
C ASN A 252 26.13 -1.32 8.77
N PHE A 253 25.77 -2.20 9.71
CA PHE A 253 24.84 -1.86 10.78
C PHE A 253 25.57 -1.16 11.93
N THR A 254 25.16 0.07 12.23
CA THR A 254 25.70 0.82 13.38
C THR A 254 24.90 0.57 14.66
N THR A 255 23.57 0.48 14.53
CA THR A 255 22.63 0.35 15.65
C THR A 255 21.34 -0.32 15.19
N MET A 256 20.66 -0.99 16.11
CA MET A 256 19.26 -1.44 15.97
C MET A 256 18.45 -0.74 17.07
N LYS A 257 17.25 -0.25 16.74
CA LYS A 257 16.35 0.45 17.66
C LYS A 257 14.99 -0.22 17.62
#